data_AF-A0A4D7JB93-F1
#
_entry.id   AF-A0A4D7JB93-F1
#
_cell.length_a   1.000
_cell.length_b   1.000
_cell.length_c   1.000
_cell.angle_alpha   90.00
_cell.angle_beta   90.00
_cell.angle_gamma   90.00
#
_symmetry.space_group_name_H-M   'P 1'
#
loop_
_entity.id
_entity.type
_entity.pdbx_description
1 polymer ?
#
loop_
_entity_poly.entity_id
_entity_poly.type
_entity_poly.pdbx_seq_one_letter_code
_entity_poly.pdbx_strand_id
1 'polypeptide(L)'
;MNLKRFLGFGILFTALFGVSQLFAWMNLFNNEVYFDGQAVETLLYLLSGLHLIHIVAGLIFMIALFINSLTRLSDPVEKLIYFTNPFEKMKLSLLHAFWVFMDVSWFVILGTFIVMFLV
;
A
#
# COMPACT_ATOMS: atom_id res chain seq x y z
N MET A 1 12.62 5.32 -19.61
CA MET A 1 12.02 5.27 -18.26
C MET A 1 11.85 3.82 -17.83
N ASN A 2 12.48 3.39 -16.73
CA ASN A 2 12.47 1.98 -16.28
C ASN A 2 11.27 1.69 -15.38
N LEU A 3 10.05 1.73 -15.93
CA LEU A 3 8.79 1.49 -15.20
C LEU A 3 8.81 0.19 -14.38
N LYS A 4 9.38 -0.88 -14.95
CA LYS A 4 9.56 -2.17 -14.27
C LYS A 4 10.29 -2.03 -12.94
N ARG A 5 11.36 -1.22 -12.87
CA ARG A 5 12.13 -1.02 -11.63
C ARG A 5 11.31 -0.29 -10.58
N PHE A 6 10.57 0.76 -10.97
CA PHE A 6 9.72 1.51 -10.04
C PHE A 6 8.60 0.64 -9.45
N LEU A 7 7.90 -0.13 -10.30
CA LEU A 7 6.87 -1.06 -9.83
C LEU A 7 7.47 -2.15 -8.93
N GLY A 8 8.65 -2.69 -9.28
CA GLY A 8 9.36 -3.67 -8.45
C GLY A 8 9.73 -3.12 -7.07
N PHE A 9 10.25 -1.90 -7.00
CA PHE A 9 10.51 -1.24 -5.72
C PHE A 9 9.22 -0.95 -4.94
N GLY A 10 8.15 -0.51 -5.61
CA GLY A 10 6.85 -0.28 -4.97
C GLY A 10 6.29 -1.56 -4.32
N ILE A 11 6.36 -2.69 -5.01
CA ILE A 11 5.97 -4.01 -4.47
C ILE A 11 6.81 -4.36 -3.24
N LEU A 12 8.14 -4.18 -3.31
CA LEU A 12 9.04 -4.47 -2.20
C LEU A 12 8.72 -3.61 -0.96
N PHE A 13 8.57 -2.30 -1.13
CA PHE A 13 8.24 -1.39 -0.03
C PHE A 13 6.87 -1.69 0.58
N THR A 14 5.89 -2.02 -0.26
CA THR A 14 4.55 -2.41 0.19
C THR A 14 4.58 -3.69 1.02
N ALA A 15 5.32 -4.70 0.56
CA ALA A 15 5.49 -5.95 1.29
C ALA A 15 6.21 -5.73 2.63
N LEU A 16 7.27 -4.91 2.63
CA LEU A 16 8.00 -4.56 3.85
C LEU A 16 7.09 -3.85 4.85
N PHE A 17 6.31 -2.86 4.40
CA PHE A 17 5.34 -2.17 5.23
C PHE A 17 4.31 -3.14 5.82
N GLY A 18 3.73 -4.03 5.00
CA GLY A 18 2.77 -5.03 5.47
C GLY A 18 3.35 -5.95 6.55
N VAL A 19 4.59 -6.41 6.40
CA VAL A 19 5.28 -7.21 7.42
C VAL A 19 5.53 -6.41 8.69
N SER A 20 6.00 -5.16 8.58
CA SER A 20 6.17 -4.26 9.72
C SER A 20 4.85 -4.02 10.47
N GLN A 21 3.73 -3.91 9.74
CA GLN A 21 2.40 -3.76 10.34
C GLN A 21 2.00 -4.98 11.17
N LEU A 22 2.30 -6.19 10.69
CA LEU A 22 2.06 -7.42 11.45
C LEU A 22 2.92 -7.49 12.72
N PHE A 23 4.19 -7.10 12.62
CA PHE A 23 5.06 -7.01 13.79
C PHE A 23 4.55 -5.97 14.80
N ALA A 24 4.03 -4.84 14.35
CA ALA A 24 3.44 -3.83 15.22
C ALA A 24 2.25 -4.39 16.00
N TRP A 25 1.35 -5.13 15.35
CA TRP A 25 0.23 -5.80 16.05
C TRP A 25 0.70 -6.86 17.05
N MET A 26 1.71 -7.65 16.69
CA MET A 26 2.28 -8.64 17.60
C MET A 26 2.90 -7.97 18.83
N ASN A 27 3.59 -6.84 18.62
CA ASN A 27 4.14 -6.05 19.72
C ASN A 27 3.03 -5.48 20.61
N LEU A 28 1.94 -4.94 20.05
CA LEU A 28 0.79 -4.47 20.84
C LEU A 28 0.17 -5.59 21.68
N PHE A 29 -0.04 -6.76 21.07
CA PHE A 29 -0.58 -7.94 21.75
C PHE A 29 0.31 -8.42 22.91
N ASN A 30 1.64 -8.37 22.73
CA ASN A 30 2.60 -8.74 23.78
C ASN A 30 2.69 -7.71 24.91
N ASN A 31 2.26 -6.46 24.67
CA ASN A 31 2.19 -5.41 25.70
C ASN A 31 0.80 -5.35 26.37
N GLU A 32 0.02 -6.43 26.29
CA GLU A 32 -1.32 -6.55 26.89
C GLU A 32 -2.35 -5.52 26.36
N VAL A 33 -2.04 -4.87 25.23
CA VAL A 33 -2.99 -3.99 24.52
C VAL A 33 -3.86 -4.87 23.65
N TYR A 34 -4.97 -5.32 24.21
CA TYR A 34 -5.88 -6.25 23.54
C TYR A 34 -7.04 -5.52 22.85
N PHE A 35 -7.75 -6.26 22.01
CA PHE A 35 -9.07 -5.84 21.54
C PHE A 35 -10.12 -6.06 22.64
N ASP A 36 -9.92 -5.44 23.80
CA ASP A 36 -10.69 -5.70 25.04
C ASP A 36 -11.93 -4.79 25.18
N GLY A 37 -11.93 -3.61 24.56
CA GLY A 37 -13.08 -2.70 24.59
C GLY A 37 -12.75 -1.27 25.05
N GLN A 38 -11.48 -0.98 25.37
CA GLN A 38 -11.02 0.40 25.48
C GLN A 38 -11.11 1.08 24.11
N ALA A 39 -11.80 2.22 24.06
CA ALA A 39 -12.18 2.87 22.80
C ALA A 39 -11.00 3.15 21.85
N VAL A 40 -9.82 3.49 22.41
CA VAL A 40 -8.61 3.82 21.65
C VAL A 40 -7.99 2.57 21.01
N GLU A 41 -7.88 1.48 21.77
CA GLU A 41 -7.23 0.23 21.34
C GLU A 41 -8.05 -0.47 20.25
N THR A 42 -9.37 -0.55 20.46
CA THR A 42 -10.31 -1.09 19.48
C THR A 42 -10.28 -0.30 18.17
N LEU A 43 -10.24 1.04 18.23
CA LEU A 43 -10.15 1.90 17.05
C LEU A 43 -8.83 1.68 16.29
N LEU A 44 -7.72 1.45 17.00
CA LEU A 44 -6.41 1.14 16.42
C LEU A 44 -6.46 -0.13 15.60
N TYR A 45 -6.89 -1.23 16.20
CA TYR A 45 -6.96 -2.51 15.50
C TYR A 45 -7.93 -2.45 14.31
N LEU A 46 -9.07 -1.77 14.44
CA LEU A 46 -10.06 -1.66 13.37
C LEU A 46 -9.55 -0.84 12.18
N LEU A 47 -9.07 0.39 12.41
CA LEU A 47 -8.60 1.28 11.34
C LEU A 47 -7.33 0.75 10.68
N SER A 48 -6.38 0.26 11.47
CA SER A 48 -5.15 -0.32 10.92
C SER A 48 -5.40 -1.65 10.20
N GLY A 49 -6.37 -2.45 10.67
CA GLY A 49 -6.80 -3.68 10.00
C GLY A 49 -7.42 -3.39 8.64
N LEU A 50 -8.33 -2.41 8.58
CA LEU A 50 -8.91 -1.94 7.33
C LEU A 50 -7.83 -1.41 6.37
N HIS A 51 -6.87 -0.66 6.89
CA HIS A 51 -5.74 -0.14 6.10
C HIS A 51 -4.90 -1.28 5.49
N LEU A 52 -4.60 -2.34 6.26
CA LEU A 52 -3.87 -3.50 5.76
C LEU A 52 -4.62 -4.21 4.62
N ILE A 53 -5.95 -4.34 4.71
CA ILE A 53 -6.77 -4.91 3.63
C ILE A 53 -6.63 -4.10 2.33
N HIS A 54 -6.67 -2.77 2.43
CA HIS A 54 -6.49 -1.90 1.27
C HIS A 54 -5.09 -2.01 0.67
N ILE A 55 -4.05 -2.14 1.51
CA ILE A 55 -2.68 -2.38 1.04
C ILE A 55 -2.58 -3.69 0.26
N VAL A 56 -3.19 -4.77 0.76
CA VAL A 56 -3.21 -6.07 0.05
C VAL A 56 -3.92 -5.94 -1.30
N ALA A 57 -5.06 -5.24 -1.36
CA ALA A 57 -5.75 -4.97 -2.62
C ALA A 57 -4.89 -4.16 -3.61
N GLY A 58 -4.22 -3.11 -3.13
CA GLY A 58 -3.30 -2.30 -3.92
C GLY A 58 -2.09 -3.09 -4.42
N LEU A 59 -1.55 -3.99 -3.60
CA LEU A 59 -0.44 -4.86 -3.93
C LEU A 59 -0.82 -5.83 -5.07
N ILE A 60 -1.99 -6.45 -5.01
CA ILE A 60 -2.49 -7.33 -6.09
C ILE A 60 -2.61 -6.56 -7.40
N PHE A 61 -3.19 -5.35 -7.38
CA PHE A 61 -3.33 -4.52 -8.57
C PHE A 61 -1.96 -4.10 -9.15
N MET A 62 -1.01 -3.76 -8.28
CA MET A 62 0.35 -3.41 -8.69
C MET A 62 1.12 -4.59 -9.28
N ILE A 63 0.98 -5.80 -8.71
CA ILE A 63 1.57 -7.03 -9.25
C ILE A 63 1.00 -7.33 -10.65
N ALA A 64 -0.31 -7.18 -10.85
CA ALA A 64 -0.93 -7.38 -12.16
C ALA A 64 -0.37 -6.42 -13.22
N LEU A 65 -0.19 -5.14 -12.85
CA LEU A 65 0.45 -4.16 -13.72
C LEU A 65 1.92 -4.48 -13.97
N PHE A 66 2.65 -4.96 -12.96
CA PHE A 66 4.04 -5.36 -13.10
C PHE A 66 4.18 -6.51 -14.10
N ILE A 67 3.40 -7.58 -13.98
CA ILE A 67 3.42 -8.73 -14.90
C ILE A 67 3.09 -8.30 -16.34
N ASN A 68 2.06 -7.48 -16.53
CA ASN A 68 1.71 -6.93 -17.85
C ASN A 68 2.85 -6.06 -18.42
N SER A 69 3.52 -5.28 -17.56
CA SER A 69 4.69 -4.49 -17.96
C SER A 69 5.88 -5.38 -18.35
N LEU A 70 6.07 -6.55 -17.72
CA LEU A 70 7.17 -7.46 -18.03
C LEU A 70 7.06 -8.00 -19.45
N THR A 71 5.85 -8.41 -19.86
CA THR A 71 5.58 -8.96 -21.19
C THR A 71 5.64 -7.88 -22.27
N ARG A 72 4.91 -6.77 -22.11
CA ARG A 72 4.72 -5.75 -23.16
C ARG A 72 5.87 -4.78 -23.35
N LEU A 73 6.74 -4.61 -22.35
CA LEU A 73 7.92 -3.73 -22.46
C LEU A 73 9.19 -4.53 -22.83
N SER A 74 9.05 -5.78 -23.30
CA SER A 74 10.17 -6.58 -23.79
C SER A 74 10.55 -6.21 -25.23
N ASP A 75 9.56 -5.88 -26.07
CA ASP A 75 9.76 -5.42 -27.44
C ASP A 75 9.83 -3.87 -27.52
N PRO A 76 10.83 -3.30 -28.21
CA PRO A 76 10.94 -1.85 -28.44
C PRO A 76 9.72 -1.20 -29.09
N VAL A 77 9.01 -1.89 -30.00
CA VAL A 77 7.83 -1.40 -30.71
C VAL A 77 6.62 -1.41 -29.77
N GLU A 78 6.41 -2.52 -29.07
CA GLU A 78 5.30 -2.67 -28.13
C GLU A 78 5.42 -1.70 -26.95
N LYS A 79 6.65 -1.37 -26.53
CA LYS A 79 6.92 -0.30 -25.57
C LYS A 79 6.43 1.06 -26.05
N LEU A 80 6.63 1.41 -27.32
CA LEU A 80 6.16 2.68 -27.88
C LEU A 80 4.62 2.72 -27.90
N ILE A 81 3.99 1.61 -28.27
CA ILE A 81 2.52 1.46 -28.27
C ILE A 81 1.97 1.55 -26.84
N TYR A 82 2.63 0.93 -25.87
CA TYR A 82 2.24 0.96 -24.45
C TYR A 82 2.20 2.38 -23.90
N PHE A 83 3.22 3.20 -24.17
CA PHE A 83 3.26 4.59 -23.71
C PHE A 83 2.34 5.52 -24.50
N THR A 84 1.98 5.15 -25.73
CA THR A 84 1.03 5.90 -26.56
C THR A 84 -0.42 5.56 -26.19
N ASN A 85 -0.67 4.37 -25.63
CA ASN A 85 -2.01 3.94 -25.26
C ASN A 85 -2.54 4.71 -24.04
N PRO A 86 -3.62 5.51 -24.19
CA PRO A 86 -4.17 6.30 -23.09
C PRO A 86 -4.71 5.42 -21.94
N PHE A 87 -5.13 4.19 -22.22
CA PHE A 87 -5.68 3.29 -21.22
C PHE A 87 -4.62 2.79 -20.22
N GLU A 88 -3.43 2.44 -20.70
CA GLU A 88 -2.33 1.99 -19.84
C GLU A 88 -1.77 3.15 -18.99
N LYS A 89 -1.71 4.36 -19.58
CA LYS A 89 -1.36 5.58 -18.84
C LYS A 89 -2.39 5.88 -17.75
N MET A 90 -3.69 5.70 -18.03
CA MET A 90 -4.76 5.87 -17.05
C MET A 90 -4.61 4.90 -15.86
N LYS A 91 -4.31 3.61 -16.11
CA LYS A 91 -4.09 2.63 -15.03
C LYS A 91 -2.95 3.02 -14.10
N LEU A 92 -1.83 3.52 -14.65
CA LEU A 92 -0.70 4.00 -13.86
C LEU A 92 -1.06 5.24 -13.05
N SER A 93 -1.85 6.16 -13.63
CA SER A 93 -2.34 7.34 -12.91
C SER A 93 -3.28 6.96 -11.76
N LEU A 94 -4.16 5.97 -11.99
CA LEU A 94 -5.06 5.45 -10.95
C LEU A 94 -4.27 4.77 -9.82
N LEU A 95 -3.25 3.96 -10.17
CA LEU A 95 -2.35 3.35 -9.19
C LEU A 95 -1.68 4.44 -8.33
N HIS A 96 -1.15 5.49 -8.96
CA HIS A 96 -0.51 6.59 -8.25
C HIS A 96 -1.50 7.32 -7.32
N ALA A 97 -2.68 7.70 -7.82
CA ALA A 97 -3.70 8.38 -7.02
C ALA A 97 -4.16 7.51 -5.84
N PHE A 98 -4.32 6.20 -6.07
CA PHE A 98 -4.63 5.22 -5.03
C PHE A 98 -3.56 5.20 -3.94
N TRP A 99 -2.28 5.12 -4.30
CA TRP A 99 -1.19 5.10 -3.30
C TRP A 99 -1.09 6.41 -2.52
N VAL A 100 -1.27 7.56 -3.16
CA VAL A 100 -1.31 8.86 -2.45
C VAL A 100 -2.47 8.90 -1.44
N PHE A 101 -3.65 8.41 -1.81
CA PHE A 101 -4.77 8.29 -0.88
C PHE A 101 -4.45 7.37 0.31
N MET A 102 -3.80 6.24 0.04
CA MET A 102 -3.37 5.29 1.07
C MET A 102 -2.36 5.91 2.04
N ASP A 103 -1.34 6.62 1.55
CA ASP A 103 -0.33 7.28 2.37
C ASP A 103 -0.95 8.37 3.26
N VAL A 104 -1.82 9.22 2.70
CA VAL A 104 -2.52 10.25 3.46
C VAL A 104 -3.38 9.62 4.56
N SER A 105 -4.13 8.57 4.22
CA SER A 105 -4.95 7.84 5.20
C SER A 105 -4.10 7.27 6.33
N TRP A 106 -2.92 6.71 6.00
CA TRP A 106 -1.99 6.21 7.01
C TRP A 106 -1.47 7.30 7.94
N PHE A 107 -1.05 8.44 7.40
CA PHE A 107 -0.58 9.56 8.23
C PHE A 107 -1.67 10.10 9.14
N VAL A 108 -2.92 10.13 8.70
CA VAL A 108 -4.05 10.52 9.55
C VAL A 108 -4.24 9.53 10.70
N ILE A 109 -4.31 8.23 10.39
CA ILE A 109 -4.45 7.18 11.41
C ILE A 109 -3.30 7.27 12.41
N LEU A 110 -2.05 7.26 11.94
CA LEU A 110 -0.85 7.38 12.77
C LEU A 110 -0.87 8.64 13.64
N GLY A 111 -1.21 9.80 13.04
CA GLY A 111 -1.29 11.08 13.74
C GLY A 111 -2.30 11.07 14.88
N THR A 112 -3.49 10.49 14.65
CA THR A 112 -4.51 10.37 15.71
C THR A 112 -4.02 9.54 16.88
N PHE A 113 -3.31 8.42 16.64
CA PHE A 113 -2.76 7.60 17.71
C PHE A 113 -1.64 8.28 18.48
N ILE A 114 -0.74 8.97 17.80
CA ILE A 114 0.34 9.72 18.46
C ILE A 114 -0.26 10.78 19.40
N VAL A 115 -1.27 11.52 18.94
CA VAL A 115 -1.93 12.54 19.77
C VAL A 115 -2.65 11.91 20.97
N MET A 116 -3.40 10.81 20.76
CA MET A 116 -4.11 10.13 21.85
C MET A 116 -3.18 9.51 22.90
N PHE A 117 -1.94 9.15 22.55
CA PHE A 117 -0.98 8.58 23.49
C PHE A 117 -0.15 9.64 24.23
N LEU A 118 -0.04 10.86 23.68
CA LEU A 118 0.69 11.97 24.29
C LEU A 118 -0.16 12.83 25.24
N VAL A 119 -1.48 12.77 25.12
CA VAL A 119 -2.46 13.52 25.93
C VAL A 119 -3.04 12.61 27.01
#